data_AF-A0A428RVF5-F1
#
_entry.id   AF-A0A428RVF5-F1
#
_cell.length_a   1.000
_cell.length_b   1.000
_cell.length_c   1.000
_cell.angle_alpha   90.00
_cell.angle_beta   90.00
_cell.angle_gamma   90.00
#
_symmetry.space_group_name_H-M   'P 1'
#
loop_
_entity.id
_entity.type
_entity.pdbx_description
1 polymer ?
#
loop_
_entity_poly.entity_id
_entity_poly.type
_entity_poly.pdbx_seq_one_letter_code
_entity_poly.pdbx_strand_id
1 'polypeptide(L)'
;MDFEPIRNEDGVVSTTVREYHAGYVCAVGFQTRELYDGDLNVTTRNPVLIIGNEWDPVTPWPGAFNLSESFVNSVAVKYKAFGHTTVAQNSDCTWNVINKYFMEGEVPPPGSVCELDEYIF
;
A
#
# COMPACT_ATOMS: atom_id res chain seq x y z
N MET A 1 13.54 -7.11 11.65
CA MET A 1 14.11 -6.03 10.82
C MET A 1 13.02 -5.00 10.72
N ASP A 2 13.10 -3.98 11.57
CA ASP A 2 12.12 -2.91 11.63
C ASP A 2 12.38 -1.98 10.45
N PHE A 3 11.44 -1.92 9.52
CA PHE A 3 11.52 -1.03 8.36
C PHE A 3 11.00 0.34 8.79
N GLU A 4 11.92 1.26 9.07
CA GLU A 4 11.57 2.67 9.23
C GLU A 4 11.23 3.30 7.87
N PRO A 5 10.19 4.17 7.80
CA PRO A 5 9.83 4.85 6.57
C PRO A 5 10.98 5.77 6.11
N ILE A 6 11.38 5.65 4.85
CA ILE A 6 12.39 6.53 4.24
C ILE A 6 11.74 7.92 4.08
N ARG A 7 12.15 8.87 4.91
CA ARG A 7 11.71 10.27 4.83
C ARG A 7 12.73 11.08 4.05
N ASN A 8 12.26 11.95 3.15
CA ASN A 8 13.10 12.97 2.52
C ASN A 8 13.48 14.05 3.57
N GLU A 9 14.39 14.96 3.21
CA GLU A 9 14.84 16.06 4.08
C GLU A 9 13.68 16.94 4.59
N ASP A 10 12.56 16.98 3.86
CA ASP A 10 11.33 17.68 4.21
C ASP A 10 10.36 16.88 5.11
N GLY A 11 10.75 15.69 5.58
CA GLY A 11 9.93 14.82 6.43
C GLY A 11 8.83 14.03 5.71
N VAL A 12 8.65 14.28 4.40
CA VAL A 12 7.71 13.58 3.51
C VAL A 12 8.20 12.16 3.25
N VAL A 13 7.28 11.20 3.32
CA VAL A 13 7.56 9.79 3.06
C VAL A 13 7.88 9.60 1.58
N SER A 14 9.09 9.16 1.28
CA SER A 14 9.61 9.02 -0.08
C SER A 14 9.04 7.76 -0.73
N THR A 15 8.16 7.92 -1.72
CA THR A 15 7.61 6.82 -2.52
C THR A 15 8.53 6.39 -3.66
N THR A 16 9.62 7.12 -3.90
CA THR A 16 10.59 6.78 -4.94
C THR A 16 11.53 5.69 -4.45
N VAL A 17 11.25 4.46 -4.87
CA VAL A 17 12.24 3.38 -4.86
C VAL A 17 13.37 3.81 -5.78
N ARG A 18 14.51 4.21 -5.20
CA ARG A 18 15.71 4.54 -5.97
C ARG A 18 16.17 3.25 -6.68
N GLU A 19 16.28 3.33 -8.00
CA GLU A 19 16.89 2.36 -8.93
C GLU A 19 16.05 1.14 -9.37
N TYR A 20 15.21 1.34 -10.39
CA TYR A 20 15.01 0.34 -11.46
C TYR A 20 14.92 1.05 -12.82
N HIS A 21 15.48 0.42 -13.85
CA HIS A 21 15.81 0.88 -15.22
C HIS A 21 14.64 1.43 -16.11
N ALA A 22 13.69 2.20 -15.57
CA ALA A 22 12.58 2.80 -16.31
C ALA A 22 12.75 4.32 -16.61
N GLY A 23 13.89 4.91 -16.25
CA GLY A 23 14.07 6.37 -16.23
C GLY A 23 14.26 7.08 -17.58
N TYR A 24 14.47 6.37 -18.70
CA TYR A 24 14.84 7.01 -19.97
C TYR A 24 13.67 7.61 -20.74
N VAL A 25 12.48 6.97 -20.71
CA VAL A 25 11.31 7.49 -21.43
C VAL A 25 10.78 8.76 -20.76
N CYS A 26 10.91 8.90 -19.44
CA CYS A 26 10.45 10.07 -18.70
C CYS A 26 11.34 11.31 -18.90
N ALA A 27 12.60 11.14 -19.35
CA ALA A 27 13.56 12.24 -19.50
C ALA A 27 13.28 13.16 -20.71
N VAL A 28 12.37 12.78 -21.61
CA VAL A 28 12.08 13.53 -22.85
C VAL A 28 11.17 14.75 -22.65
N GLY A 29 10.84 15.10 -21.40
CA GLY A 29 10.26 16.41 -21.07
C GLY A 29 8.76 16.57 -21.32
N PHE A 30 8.00 15.47 -21.41
CA PHE A 30 6.54 15.57 -21.40
C PHE A 30 6.03 15.85 -19.99
N GLN A 31 5.28 16.94 -19.82
CA GLN A 31 4.54 17.20 -18.59
C GLN A 31 3.31 16.29 -18.56
N THR A 32 3.30 15.32 -17.65
CA THR A 32 2.17 14.41 -17.47
C THR A 32 1.00 15.17 -16.85
N ARG A 33 -0.22 14.91 -17.32
CA ARG A 33 -1.44 15.52 -16.74
C ARG A 33 -1.83 14.85 -15.42
N GLU A 34 -1.29 13.66 -15.21
CA GLU A 34 -1.50 12.79 -14.06
C GLU A 34 -0.51 13.06 -12.93
N LEU A 35 0.40 14.04 -13.09
CA LEU A 35 1.26 14.47 -12.00
C LEU A 35 0.39 15.01 -10.88
N TYR A 36 0.45 14.34 -9.74
CA TYR A 36 -0.10 14.83 -8.50
C TYR A 36 1.03 15.48 -7.69
N ASP A 37 0.98 16.80 -7.55
CA ASP A 37 1.92 17.63 -6.78
C ASP A 37 1.33 18.13 -5.45
N GLY A 38 0.10 17.71 -5.14
CA GLY A 38 -0.61 18.08 -3.92
C GLY A 38 -0.14 17.31 -2.68
N ASP A 39 -0.58 17.78 -1.51
CA ASP A 39 -0.41 17.06 -0.25
C ASP A 39 -1.45 15.94 -0.14
N LEU A 40 -0.99 14.71 0.10
CA LEU A 40 -1.84 13.55 0.31
C LEU A 40 -2.53 13.54 1.68
N ASN A 41 -2.21 14.48 2.57
CA ASN A 41 -2.85 14.68 3.88
C ASN A 41 -4.31 15.16 3.77
N VAL A 42 -5.14 14.29 3.21
CA VAL A 42 -6.55 14.53 2.90
C VAL A 42 -7.42 13.73 3.86
N THR A 43 -8.47 14.37 4.38
CA THR A 43 -9.51 13.68 5.16
C THR A 43 -10.57 13.14 4.21
N THR A 44 -10.70 11.82 4.13
CA THR A 44 -11.72 11.14 3.35
C THR A 44 -13.01 10.98 4.15
N ARG A 45 -14.15 10.79 3.47
CA ARG A 45 -15.46 10.57 4.13
C ARG A 45 -15.47 9.29 4.96
N ASN A 46 -14.81 8.25 4.47
CA ASN A 46 -14.64 6.96 5.13
C ASN A 46 -13.12 6.67 5.25
N PRO A 47 -12.67 5.96 6.30
CA PRO A 47 -11.31 5.43 6.40
C PRO A 47 -10.87 4.73 5.12
N VAL A 48 -9.66 4.97 4.63
CA VAL A 48 -9.12 4.22 3.48
C VAL A 48 -8.51 2.91 3.99
N LEU A 49 -8.96 1.78 3.45
CA LEU A 49 -8.36 0.47 3.70
C LEU A 49 -7.30 0.16 2.63
N ILE A 50 -6.07 -0.13 3.07
CA ILE A 50 -4.96 -0.52 2.20
C ILE A 50 -4.50 -1.91 2.62
N ILE A 51 -4.44 -2.84 1.68
CA ILE A 51 -3.90 -4.19 1.91
C ILE A 51 -2.68 -4.37 1.02
N GLY A 52 -1.55 -4.74 1.62
CA GLY A 52 -0.29 -4.92 0.91
C GLY A 52 0.32 -6.28 1.23
N ASN A 53 0.78 -6.98 0.19
CA ASN A 53 1.46 -8.26 0.38
C ASN A 53 2.90 -8.01 0.86
N GLU A 54 3.39 -8.80 1.81
CA GLU A 54 4.73 -8.64 2.39
C GLU A 54 5.84 -8.82 1.34
N TRP A 55 5.63 -9.72 0.38
CA TRP A 55 6.58 -10.02 -0.70
C TRP A 55 5.99 -9.77 -2.09
N ASP A 56 5.37 -8.59 -2.30
CA ASP A 56 4.94 -8.13 -3.63
C ASP A 56 6.13 -7.55 -4.43
N PRO A 57 6.47 -8.07 -5.62
CA PRO A 57 7.56 -7.57 -6.43
C PRO A 57 7.23 -6.28 -7.22
N VAL A 58 5.95 -5.91 -7.34
CA VAL A 58 5.47 -4.74 -8.12
C VAL A 58 5.12 -3.58 -7.19
N THR A 59 4.39 -3.87 -6.11
CA THR A 59 3.92 -2.88 -5.12
C THR A 59 4.24 -3.35 -3.69
N PRO A 60 5.51 -3.27 -3.24
CA PRO A 60 5.96 -3.90 -2.00
C PRO A 60 5.34 -3.26 -0.74
N TRP A 61 5.27 -4.03 0.35
CA TRP A 61 4.67 -3.62 1.63
C TRP A 61 5.06 -2.21 2.13
N PRO A 62 6.34 -1.78 2.08
CA PRO A 62 6.70 -0.42 2.50
C PRO A 62 5.93 0.66 1.73
N GLY A 63 5.63 0.46 0.44
CA GLY A 63 4.83 1.38 -0.36
C GLY A 63 3.37 1.46 0.12
N ALA A 64 2.77 0.30 0.45
CA ALA A 64 1.42 0.24 0.99
C ALA A 64 1.32 0.91 2.38
N PHE A 65 2.30 0.66 3.25
CA PHE A 65 2.38 1.28 4.57
C PHE A 65 2.61 2.80 4.48
N ASN A 66 3.49 3.24 3.59
CA ASN A 66 3.73 4.67 3.35
C ASN A 66 2.47 5.38 2.81
N LEU A 67 1.69 4.70 1.96
CA LEU A 67 0.42 5.22 1.47
C LEU A 67 -0.60 5.40 2.60
N SER A 68 -0.66 4.46 3.56
CA SER A 68 -1.57 4.64 4.71
C SER A 68 -1.18 5.82 5.58
N GLU A 69 0.10 6.06 5.81
CA GLU A 69 0.55 7.23 6.59
C GLU A 69 0.18 8.57 5.93
N SER A 70 -0.15 8.55 4.63
CA SER A 70 -0.53 9.76 3.90
C SER A 70 -2.00 10.14 4.10
N PHE A 71 -2.91 9.19 4.33
CA PHE A 71 -4.34 9.44 4.46
C PHE A 71 -4.80 9.46 5.93
N VAL A 72 -5.51 10.51 6.32
CA VAL A 72 -6.05 10.64 7.68
C VAL A 72 -7.05 9.50 7.97
N ASN A 73 -6.89 8.83 9.13
CA ASN A 73 -7.71 7.69 9.56
C ASN A 73 -7.65 6.46 8.64
N SER A 74 -6.65 6.33 7.77
CA SER A 74 -6.50 5.11 6.98
C SER A 74 -5.92 3.96 7.81
N VAL A 75 -6.09 2.74 7.30
CA VAL A 75 -5.58 1.52 7.92
C VAL A 75 -4.85 0.67 6.88
N ALA A 76 -3.62 0.28 7.20
CA ALA A 76 -2.89 -0.73 6.45
C ALA A 76 -3.00 -2.12 7.10
N VAL A 77 -3.26 -3.13 6.28
CA VAL A 77 -3.26 -4.55 6.64
C VAL A 77 -2.13 -5.25 5.90
N LYS A 78 -1.23 -5.87 6.64
CA LYS A 78 -0.14 -6.66 6.06
C LYS A 78 -0.66 -8.05 5.71
N TYR A 79 -0.49 -8.47 4.46
CA TYR A 79 -0.79 -9.83 4.02
C TYR A 79 0.51 -10.61 3.79
N LYS A 80 0.75 -11.67 4.56
CA LYS A 80 1.99 -12.46 4.51
C LYS A 80 1.94 -13.49 3.39
N ALA A 81 2.08 -13.01 2.16
CA ALA A 81 2.01 -13.82 0.95
C ALA A 81 2.94 -13.27 -0.16
N PHE A 82 3.27 -14.14 -1.14
CA PHE A 82 4.19 -13.82 -2.23
C PHE A 82 3.49 -13.42 -3.52
N GLY A 83 3.98 -12.42 -4.24
CA GLY A 83 3.43 -12.05 -5.54
C GLY A 83 2.45 -10.88 -5.48
N HIS A 84 1.86 -10.56 -6.63
CA HIS A 84 1.19 -9.29 -6.86
C HIS A 84 -0.34 -9.39 -6.81
N THR A 85 -0.93 -8.39 -6.14
CA THR A 85 -2.34 -8.26 -5.75
C THR A 85 -2.75 -9.20 -4.62
N THR A 86 -3.51 -8.68 -3.65
CA THR A 86 -3.95 -9.43 -2.47
C THR A 86 -4.92 -10.56 -2.82
N VAL A 87 -5.80 -10.33 -3.79
CA VAL A 87 -6.83 -11.31 -4.19
C VAL A 87 -6.30 -12.45 -5.06
N ALA A 88 -5.05 -12.36 -5.54
CA ALA A 88 -4.44 -13.43 -6.34
C ALA A 88 -4.10 -14.69 -5.52
N GLN A 89 -4.04 -14.57 -4.20
CA GLN A 89 -3.83 -15.69 -3.29
C GLN A 89 -4.93 -15.73 -2.24
N ASN A 90 -5.42 -16.94 -1.96
CA ASN A 90 -6.57 -17.10 -1.10
C ASN A 90 -6.22 -16.94 0.39
N SER A 91 -6.96 -16.08 1.08
CA SER A 91 -6.93 -15.94 2.53
C SER A 91 -8.31 -15.50 3.03
N ASP A 92 -8.93 -16.32 3.86
CA ASP A 92 -10.19 -16.03 4.54
C ASP A 92 -10.06 -14.77 5.41
N CYS A 93 -8.86 -14.52 5.96
CA CYS A 93 -8.56 -13.30 6.70
C CYS A 93 -8.71 -12.05 5.81
N THR A 94 -8.06 -12.03 4.63
CA THR A 94 -8.13 -10.88 3.73
C THR A 94 -9.54 -10.70 3.18
N TRP A 95 -10.22 -11.79 2.82
CA TRP A 95 -11.61 -11.75 2.36
C TRP A 95 -12.57 -11.21 3.43
N ASN A 96 -12.43 -11.63 4.68
CA ASN A 96 -13.26 -11.14 5.77
C ASN A 96 -13.05 -9.63 6.00
N VAL A 97 -11.79 -9.17 5.98
CA VAL A 97 -11.47 -7.74 6.08
C VAL A 97 -12.11 -6.94 4.93
N ILE A 98 -11.98 -7.42 3.69
CA ILE A 98 -12.58 -6.79 2.51
C ILE A 98 -14.11 -6.73 2.65
N ASN A 99 -14.74 -7.84 3.03
CA ASN A 99 -16.19 -7.92 3.18
C ASN A 99 -16.72 -6.97 4.24
N LYS A 100 -16.11 -6.95 5.43
CA LYS A 100 -16.51 -6.02 6.51
C LYS A 100 -16.36 -4.56 6.11
N TYR A 101 -15.28 -4.23 5.41
CA TYR A 101 -15.05 -2.87 4.95
C TYR A 101 -16.12 -2.42 3.95
N PHE A 102 -16.45 -3.24 2.96
CA PHE A 102 -17.44 -2.87 1.94
C PHE A 102 -18.89 -2.98 2.41
N MET A 103 -19.21 -3.93 3.29
CA MET A 103 -20.59 -4.17 3.75
C MET A 103 -20.97 -3.33 4.96
N GLU A 104 -20.05 -3.15 5.91
CA GLU A 104 -20.32 -2.55 7.22
C GLU A 104 -19.58 -1.22 7.40
N GLY A 105 -18.58 -0.93 6.55
CA GLY A 105 -17.70 0.23 6.73
C GLY A 105 -16.70 0.05 7.86
N GLU A 106 -16.54 -1.18 8.37
CA GLU A 106 -15.62 -1.49 9.47
C GLU A 106 -14.20 -1.68 8.95
N VAL A 107 -13.23 -1.09 9.66
CA VAL A 107 -11.80 -1.31 9.44
C VAL A 107 -11.21 -2.12 10.59
N PRO A 108 -10.22 -2.99 10.33
CA PRO A 108 -9.58 -3.75 11.38
C PRO A 108 -8.65 -2.84 12.23
N PRO A 109 -8.19 -3.32 13.40
CA PRO A 109 -7.23 -2.57 14.20
C PRO A 109 -5.93 -2.26 13.43
N PRO A 110 -5.27 -1.10 13.69
CA PRO A 110 -3.97 -0.79 13.12
C PRO A 110 -2.94 -1.90 13.38
N GLY A 111 -2.12 -2.23 12.38
CA GLY A 111 -1.13 -3.29 12.49
C GLY A 111 -1.69 -4.71 12.33
N SER A 112 -2.93 -4.85 11.85
CA SER A 112 -3.51 -6.15 11.52
C SER A 112 -2.70 -6.88 10.46
N VAL A 113 -2.52 -8.19 10.67
CA VAL A 113 -1.77 -9.08 9.79
C VAL A 113 -2.67 -10.24 9.40
N CYS A 114 -2.72 -10.53 8.10
CA CYS A 114 -3.34 -11.74 7.55
C CYS A 114 -2.26 -12.70 7.06
N GLU A 115 -2.49 -13.99 7.27
CA GLU A 115 -1.65 -15.07 6.77
C GLU A 115 -2.28 -15.68 5.50
N LEU A 116 -1.44 -16.31 4.69
CA LEU A 116 -1.87 -17.13 3.56
C LEU A 116 -2.47 -18.44 4.07
N ASP A 117 -3.64 -18.82 3.57
CA ASP A 117 -4.31 -20.05 4.02
C ASP A 117 -3.76 -21.30 3.32
N GLU A 118 -3.47 -21.18 2.02
CA GLU A 118 -2.99 -22.29 1.22
C GLU A 118 -1.93 -21.80 0.22
N TYR A 119 -0.80 -22.49 0.20
CA TYR A 119 0.21 -22.29 -0.82
C TYR A 119 -0.25 -23.02 -2.09
N ILE A 120 -0.24 -22.32 -3.22
CA ILE A 120 -0.63 -22.90 -4.52
C ILE A 120 0.45 -23.92 -5.00
N PHE A 121 1.55 -24.08 -4.25
CA PHE A 121 2.66 -25.00 -4.53
C PHE A 121 3.24 -25.61 -3.25
#